data_AF-A0A6I8M4J3-F1
#
_entry.id   AF-A0A6I8M4J3-F1
#
_cell.length_a   1.000
_cell.length_b   1.000
_cell.length_c   1.000
_cell.angle_alpha   90.00
_cell.angle_beta   90.00
_cell.angle_gamma   90.00
#
_symmetry.space_group_name_H-M   'P 1'
#
loop_
_entity.id
_entity.type
_entity.pdbx_description
1 polymer ?
#
loop_
_entity_poly.entity_id
_entity_poly.type
_entity_poly.pdbx_seq_one_letter_code
_entity_poly.pdbx_strand_id
1 'polypeptide(L)'
;MTSAVPPSDALGCPVPIARFVARTDLAVVALQHVVAYPAGCAFTVHLGIRRGSLDQATWDGIGESHAGGFRGASDDSLQFRVGRGSLTEIGGGASYDDRRYRGDRQLWLSPLPAGPFEFSVEWRKVGLARTATTIDGQAIVEAAARAEPYWPTPPRPPRP
;
A
#
# COMPACT_ATOMS: atom_id res chain seq x y z
N MET A 1 6.81 -6.65 19.24
CA MET A 1 5.88 -7.59 18.56
C MET A 1 5.47 -6.95 17.25
N THR A 2 5.80 -7.58 16.12
CA THR A 2 5.34 -7.18 14.78
C THR A 2 3.90 -7.66 14.60
N SER A 3 2.98 -6.76 14.25
CA SER A 3 1.60 -7.15 13.91
C SER A 3 1.50 -7.38 12.40
N ALA A 4 0.90 -8.50 11.99
CA ALA A 4 0.72 -8.81 10.57
C ALA A 4 -0.44 -8.03 9.92
N VAL A 5 -1.32 -7.43 10.73
CA VAL A 5 -2.52 -6.70 10.29
C VAL A 5 -2.70 -5.41 11.10
N PRO A 6 -3.38 -4.40 10.53
CA PRO A 6 -3.75 -3.19 11.26
C PRO A 6 -4.68 -3.51 12.44
N PRO A 7 -4.58 -2.77 13.55
CA PRO A 7 -5.48 -2.93 14.69
C PRO A 7 -6.92 -2.58 14.28
N SER A 8 -7.87 -3.43 14.66
CA SER A 8 -9.30 -3.26 14.35
C SER A 8 -10.06 -2.42 15.37
N ASP A 9 -9.42 -2.06 16.48
CA ASP A 9 -10.00 -1.40 17.65
C ASP A 9 -9.45 0.02 17.89
N ALA A 10 -8.69 0.57 16.94
CA ALA A 10 -8.11 1.90 17.01
C ALA A 10 -8.43 2.73 15.77
N LEU A 11 -8.72 4.02 15.98
CA LEU A 11 -8.75 5.04 14.96
C LEU A 11 -7.31 5.47 14.66
N GLY A 12 -6.81 5.07 13.50
CA GLY A 12 -5.49 5.50 13.04
C GLY A 12 -5.46 6.98 12.64
N CYS A 13 -4.28 7.59 12.67
CA CYS A 13 -4.11 9.00 12.31
C CYS A 13 -3.66 9.12 10.84
N PRO A 14 -4.37 9.84 9.98
CA PRO A 14 -4.00 10.01 8.58
C PRO A 14 -2.78 10.94 8.43
N VAL A 15 -1.87 10.57 7.52
CA VAL A 15 -0.72 11.36 7.08
C VAL A 15 -0.90 11.68 5.60
N PRO A 16 -1.06 12.96 5.22
CA PRO A 16 -1.19 13.36 3.82
C PRO A 16 0.18 13.31 3.12
N ILE A 17 0.40 12.29 2.27
CA ILE A 17 1.64 12.09 1.51
C ILE A 17 1.33 11.91 0.00
N ALA A 18 0.21 12.48 -0.46
CA ALA A 18 -0.28 12.28 -1.82
C ALA A 18 0.78 12.63 -2.87
N ARG A 19 1.30 11.62 -3.57
CA ARG A 19 2.29 11.81 -4.64
C ARG A 19 2.38 10.64 -5.60
N PHE A 20 2.90 10.91 -6.80
CA PHE A 20 3.24 9.86 -7.76
C PHE A 20 4.55 9.17 -7.33
N VAL A 21 4.50 7.83 -7.26
CA VAL A 21 5.69 6.99 -7.10
C VAL A 21 6.29 6.71 -8.48
N ALA A 22 5.44 6.43 -9.45
CA ALA A 22 5.81 6.22 -10.84
C ALA A 22 4.70 6.73 -11.76
N ARG A 23 5.10 7.35 -12.88
CA ARG A 23 4.17 7.86 -13.88
C ARG A 23 4.79 7.73 -15.26
N THR A 24 4.09 7.03 -16.14
CA THR A 24 4.41 6.85 -17.56
C THR A 24 3.16 7.18 -18.39
N ASP A 25 3.26 7.06 -19.71
CA ASP A 25 2.11 7.27 -20.61
C ASP A 25 1.03 6.18 -20.47
N LEU A 26 1.44 4.96 -20.09
CA LEU A 26 0.57 3.80 -20.00
C LEU A 26 0.18 3.48 -18.56
N ALA A 27 1.07 3.66 -17.59
CA ALA A 27 0.88 3.24 -16.21
C ALA A 27 1.21 4.36 -15.20
N VAL A 28 0.40 4.41 -14.14
CA VAL A 28 0.54 5.34 -13.01
C VAL A 28 0.43 4.55 -11.71
N VAL A 29 1.36 4.84 -10.80
CA VAL A 29 1.32 4.38 -9.40
C VAL A 29 1.42 5.61 -8.52
N ALA A 30 0.40 5.85 -7.73
CA ALA A 30 0.34 6.99 -6.82
C ALA A 30 0.13 6.52 -5.38
N LEU A 31 0.94 7.04 -4.45
CA LEU A 31 0.66 6.91 -3.03
C LEU A 31 -0.37 7.99 -2.67
N GLN A 32 -1.54 7.60 -2.19
CA GLN A 32 -2.62 8.56 -1.88
C GLN A 32 -2.50 9.11 -0.47
N HIS A 33 -2.46 8.22 0.52
CA HIS A 33 -2.36 8.58 1.93
C HIS A 33 -1.80 7.40 2.73
N VAL A 34 -1.39 7.69 3.96
CA VAL A 34 -0.97 6.71 4.95
C VAL A 34 -1.84 6.86 6.18
N VAL A 35 -2.25 5.77 6.81
CA VAL A 35 -2.90 5.77 8.12
C VAL A 35 -1.95 5.13 9.13
N ALA A 36 -1.54 5.90 10.13
CA ALA A 36 -0.55 5.48 11.11
C ALA A 36 -1.22 4.95 12.39
N TYR A 37 -0.66 3.87 12.93
CA TYR A 37 -1.08 3.22 14.17
C TYR A 37 0.15 2.85 14.99
N PRO A 38 0.04 2.65 16.32
CA PRO A 38 1.20 2.31 17.15
C PRO A 38 1.92 1.00 16.74
N ALA A 39 1.24 0.09 16.06
CA ALA A 39 1.80 -1.20 15.61
C ALA A 39 2.40 -1.16 14.18
N GLY A 40 2.16 -0.11 13.41
CA GLY A 40 2.52 -0.04 11.98
C GLY A 40 1.74 1.04 11.23
N CYS A 41 1.82 1.04 9.91
CA CYS A 41 1.07 2.00 9.09
C CYS A 41 0.52 1.36 7.82
N ALA A 42 -0.68 1.79 7.43
CA ALA A 42 -1.36 1.33 6.23
C ALA A 42 -1.16 2.35 5.10
N PHE A 43 -0.63 1.93 3.96
CA PHE A 43 -0.51 2.72 2.74
C PHE A 43 -1.66 2.41 1.81
N THR A 44 -2.29 3.46 1.27
CA THR A 44 -3.25 3.33 0.18
C THR A 44 -2.59 3.77 -1.11
N VAL A 45 -2.38 2.82 -2.02
CA VAL A 45 -1.74 3.04 -3.32
C VAL A 45 -2.76 2.91 -4.43
N HIS A 46 -2.82 3.90 -5.31
CA HIS A 46 -3.64 3.87 -6.50
C HIS A 46 -2.82 3.42 -7.72
N LEU A 47 -3.44 2.56 -8.52
CA LEU A 47 -2.92 2.02 -9.76
C LEU A 47 -3.83 2.47 -10.89
N GLY A 48 -3.25 2.98 -11.97
CA GLY A 48 -3.98 3.31 -13.18
C GLY A 48 -3.21 2.83 -14.39
N ILE A 49 -3.83 2.05 -15.26
CA ILE A 49 -3.26 1.69 -16.55
C ILE A 49 -4.23 2.09 -17.66
N ARG A 50 -3.66 2.59 -18.75
CA ARG A 50 -4.34 2.79 -20.02
C ARG A 50 -3.82 1.75 -20.98
N ARG A 51 -4.72 1.07 -21.69
CA ARG A 51 -4.34 0.03 -22.65
C ARG A 51 -3.32 0.55 -23.67
N GLY A 52 -3.59 1.70 -24.28
CA GLY A 52 -2.67 2.33 -25.24
C GLY A 52 -2.20 1.35 -26.31
N SER A 53 -0.89 1.11 -26.36
CA SER A 53 -0.23 0.18 -27.30
C SER A 53 -0.02 -1.23 -26.74
N LEU A 54 -0.56 -1.56 -25.56
CA LEU A 54 -0.48 -2.91 -25.00
C LEU A 54 -1.28 -3.87 -25.88
N ASP A 55 -0.67 -5.02 -26.18
CA ASP A 55 -1.34 -6.10 -26.91
C ASP A 55 -2.45 -6.74 -26.06
N GLN A 56 -3.33 -7.51 -26.71
CA GLN A 56 -4.48 -8.11 -26.06
C GLN A 56 -4.05 -9.10 -24.96
N ALA A 57 -3.02 -9.91 -25.20
CA ALA A 57 -2.53 -10.89 -24.22
C ALA A 57 -1.97 -10.25 -22.95
N THR A 58 -1.21 -9.16 -23.09
CA THR A 58 -0.69 -8.40 -21.94
C THR A 58 -1.83 -7.73 -21.19
N TRP A 59 -2.81 -7.18 -21.92
CA TRP A 59 -4.00 -6.54 -21.37
C TRP A 59 -4.85 -7.52 -20.54
N ASP A 60 -5.18 -8.68 -21.09
CA ASP A 60 -5.94 -9.73 -20.39
C ASP A 60 -5.17 -10.25 -19.17
N GLY A 61 -3.86 -10.43 -19.33
CA GLY A 61 -3.00 -10.81 -18.23
C GLY A 61 -2.92 -9.79 -17.10
N ILE A 62 -3.28 -8.52 -17.31
CA ILE A 62 -3.40 -7.53 -16.22
C ILE A 62 -4.68 -7.81 -15.41
N GLY A 63 -5.79 -8.21 -16.04
CA GLY A 63 -7.01 -8.58 -15.33
C GLY A 63 -6.85 -9.88 -14.53
N GLU A 64 -6.24 -10.91 -15.14
CA GLU A 64 -6.12 -12.24 -14.56
C GLU A 64 -5.16 -12.33 -13.36
N SER A 65 -4.06 -11.57 -13.37
CA SER A 65 -3.12 -11.52 -12.23
C SER A 65 -3.73 -10.92 -10.95
N HIS A 66 -4.99 -10.47 -10.98
CA HIS A 66 -5.66 -9.77 -9.88
C HIS A 66 -7.01 -10.37 -9.46
N ALA A 67 -7.57 -11.33 -10.21
CA ALA A 67 -8.91 -11.89 -9.94
C ALA A 67 -8.97 -12.91 -8.78
N GLY A 68 -7.86 -13.17 -8.10
CA GLY A 68 -7.83 -14.10 -6.96
C GLY A 68 -6.47 -14.05 -6.29
N GLY A 69 -6.48 -14.01 -4.96
CA GLY A 69 -5.29 -13.81 -4.13
C GLY A 69 -4.09 -14.68 -4.51
N PHE A 70 -2.91 -14.07 -4.42
CA PHE A 70 -1.57 -14.67 -4.33
C PHE A 70 -1.49 -16.18 -4.62
N ARG A 71 -1.27 -16.55 -5.89
CA ARG A 71 -0.32 -17.61 -6.29
C ARG A 71 0.25 -17.31 -7.68
N GLY A 72 1.57 -17.08 -7.75
CA GLY A 72 2.30 -16.95 -9.01
C GLY A 72 2.58 -15.52 -9.47
N ALA A 73 3.16 -14.68 -8.60
CA ALA A 73 3.88 -13.50 -9.07
C ALA A 73 4.97 -13.97 -10.05
N SER A 74 4.76 -13.78 -11.35
CA SER A 74 5.89 -13.78 -12.27
C SER A 74 6.80 -12.61 -11.89
N ASP A 75 8.09 -12.68 -12.26
CA ASP A 75 9.01 -11.54 -12.07
C ASP A 75 8.49 -10.23 -12.70
N ASP A 76 7.49 -10.32 -13.57
CA ASP A 76 6.89 -9.19 -14.26
C ASP A 76 5.65 -8.60 -13.59
N SER A 77 5.13 -9.22 -12.51
CA SER A 77 3.96 -8.68 -11.80
C SER A 77 4.28 -7.39 -11.04
N LEU A 78 3.24 -6.67 -10.60
CA LEU A 78 3.40 -5.51 -9.75
C LEU A 78 4.02 -5.91 -8.41
N GLN A 79 5.11 -5.24 -8.02
CA GLN A 79 5.81 -5.48 -6.77
C GLN A 79 5.96 -4.18 -5.98
N PHE A 80 5.65 -4.24 -4.69
CA PHE A 80 5.92 -3.18 -3.73
C PHE A 80 7.04 -3.61 -2.80
N ARG A 81 7.99 -2.71 -2.54
CA ARG A 81 9.11 -2.96 -1.65
C ARG A 81 9.37 -1.76 -0.76
N VAL A 82 9.85 -2.04 0.44
CA VAL A 82 10.31 -1.04 1.41
C VAL A 82 11.73 -1.34 1.83
N GLY A 83 12.52 -0.29 2.07
CA GLY A 83 13.89 -0.44 2.56
C GLY A 83 13.97 -0.93 4.01
N ARG A 84 12.88 -0.82 4.78
CA ARG A 84 12.80 -1.22 6.19
C ARG A 84 11.41 -1.76 6.51
N GLY A 85 11.36 -2.81 7.33
CA GLY A 85 10.13 -3.45 7.77
C GLY A 85 9.59 -4.49 6.79
N SER A 86 8.45 -5.08 7.13
CA SER A 86 7.70 -6.02 6.30
C SER A 86 6.46 -5.33 5.77
N LEU A 87 6.23 -5.46 4.46
CA LEU A 87 5.06 -4.95 3.79
C LEU A 87 4.13 -6.11 3.46
N THR A 88 2.90 -6.07 3.97
CA THR A 88 1.88 -7.08 3.76
C THR A 88 0.72 -6.46 2.99
N GLU A 89 0.30 -7.06 1.89
CA GLU A 89 -0.92 -6.65 1.21
C GLU A 89 -2.13 -7.15 2.01
N ILE A 90 -2.97 -6.23 2.46
CA ILE A 90 -4.11 -6.50 3.36
C ILE A 90 -5.47 -6.25 2.70
N GLY A 91 -5.47 -5.70 1.48
CA GLY A 91 -6.67 -5.43 0.74
C GLY A 91 -6.38 -4.69 -0.56
N GLY A 92 -7.41 -4.59 -1.39
CA GLY A 92 -7.35 -3.82 -2.61
C GLY A 92 -8.56 -4.07 -3.50
N GLY A 93 -8.95 -3.04 -4.23
CA GLY A 93 -9.93 -3.11 -5.29
C GLY A 93 -9.29 -3.03 -6.68
N ALA A 94 -10.03 -3.50 -7.68
CA ALA A 94 -9.73 -3.19 -9.06
C ALA A 94 -11.01 -3.12 -9.88
N SER A 95 -10.99 -2.24 -10.88
CA SER A 95 -11.97 -2.12 -11.93
C SER A 95 -11.22 -2.12 -13.27
N TYR A 96 -11.72 -2.90 -14.20
CA TYR A 96 -11.09 -3.14 -15.49
C TYR A 96 -12.16 -3.10 -16.58
N ASP A 97 -11.86 -2.35 -17.63
CA ASP A 97 -12.63 -2.29 -18.87
C ASP A 97 -11.69 -2.53 -20.07
N ASP A 98 -12.21 -2.48 -21.31
CA ASP A 98 -11.42 -2.77 -22.52
C ASP A 98 -10.26 -1.78 -22.77
N ARG A 99 -10.21 -0.65 -22.06
CA ARG A 99 -9.27 0.47 -22.32
C ARG A 99 -8.53 0.94 -21.08
N ARG A 100 -9.05 0.68 -19.88
CA ARG A 100 -8.54 1.19 -18.62
C ARG A 100 -8.60 0.14 -17.52
N TYR A 101 -7.54 0.15 -16.73
CA TYR A 101 -7.46 -0.52 -15.45
C TYR A 101 -7.32 0.54 -14.38
N ARG A 102 -8.07 0.40 -13.29
CA ARG A 102 -7.91 1.21 -12.08
C ARG A 102 -7.94 0.28 -10.89
N GLY A 103 -6.98 0.41 -10.00
CA GLY A 103 -6.94 -0.37 -8.77
C GLY A 103 -6.50 0.45 -7.58
N ASP A 104 -6.81 -0.05 -6.42
CA ASP A 104 -6.25 0.39 -5.16
C ASP A 104 -5.61 -0.80 -4.44
N ARG A 105 -4.54 -0.55 -3.71
CA ARG A 105 -3.85 -1.52 -2.88
C ARG A 105 -3.70 -0.94 -1.49
N GLN A 106 -4.08 -1.73 -0.50
CA GLN A 106 -3.86 -1.42 0.88
C GLN A 106 -2.72 -2.29 1.41
N LEU A 107 -1.64 -1.63 1.81
CA LEU A 107 -0.39 -2.28 2.20
C LEU A 107 -0.10 -1.93 3.66
N TRP A 108 0.04 -2.93 4.51
CA TRP A 108 0.42 -2.78 5.91
C TRP A 108 1.92 -2.92 6.09
N LEU A 109 2.55 -1.87 6.61
CA LEU A 109 3.97 -1.87 6.98
C LEU A 109 4.10 -2.06 8.49
N SER A 110 4.83 -3.10 8.89
CA SER A 110 5.21 -3.32 10.28
C SER A 110 6.67 -3.79 10.39
N PRO A 111 7.43 -3.33 11.39
CA PRO A 111 7.07 -2.32 12.40
C PRO A 111 7.02 -0.88 11.82
N LEU A 112 6.55 0.07 12.63
CA LEU A 112 6.60 1.51 12.31
C LEU A 112 8.03 1.95 11.96
N PRO A 113 8.24 2.63 10.81
CA PRO A 113 9.56 3.09 10.42
C PRO A 113 9.94 4.37 11.18
N ALA A 114 10.87 4.28 12.14
CA ALA A 114 11.33 5.41 12.95
C ALA A 114 12.23 6.44 12.23
N GLY A 115 12.32 6.38 10.91
CA GLY A 115 13.13 7.31 10.13
C GLY A 115 12.81 7.22 8.64
N PRO A 116 13.39 8.11 7.81
CA PRO A 116 13.16 8.11 6.38
C PRO A 116 13.47 6.76 5.76
N PHE A 117 12.59 6.28 4.89
CA PHE A 117 12.75 5.01 4.21
C PHE A 117 12.32 5.12 2.75
N GLU A 118 12.87 4.22 1.93
CA GLU A 118 12.52 4.13 0.53
C GLU A 118 11.31 3.22 0.35
N PHE A 119 10.30 3.72 -0.38
CA PHE A 119 9.21 2.93 -0.93
C PHE A 119 9.43 2.82 -2.44
N SER A 120 9.53 1.60 -2.96
CA SER A 120 9.73 1.36 -4.39
C SER A 120 8.67 0.46 -4.97
N VAL A 121 8.33 0.74 -6.23
CA VAL A 121 7.39 -0.03 -7.03
C VAL A 121 8.07 -0.47 -8.32
N GLU A 122 7.79 -1.69 -8.75
CA GLU A 122 8.24 -2.23 -10.03
C GLU A 122 7.08 -2.96 -10.70
N TRP A 123 6.90 -2.79 -12.00
CA TRP A 123 5.87 -3.49 -12.76
C TRP A 123 6.31 -3.69 -14.21
N ARG A 124 7.14 -4.72 -14.44
CA ARG A 124 7.77 -4.95 -15.75
C ARG A 124 6.79 -5.32 -16.85
N LYS A 125 5.67 -5.99 -16.51
CA LYS A 125 4.61 -6.34 -17.47
C LYS A 125 4.03 -5.13 -18.22
N VAL A 126 4.07 -3.94 -17.62
CA VAL A 126 3.64 -2.68 -18.26
C VAL A 126 4.80 -1.73 -18.57
N GLY A 127 6.03 -2.24 -18.56
CA GLY A 127 7.25 -1.47 -18.84
C GLY A 127 7.67 -0.51 -17.73
N LEU A 128 7.12 -0.63 -16.52
CA LEU A 128 7.47 0.23 -15.39
C LEU A 128 8.69 -0.36 -14.68
N ALA A 129 9.86 0.20 -14.96
CA ALA A 129 11.09 -0.11 -14.26
C ALA A 129 10.99 0.27 -12.77
N ARG A 130 11.81 -0.35 -11.92
CA ARG A 130 11.83 -0.07 -10.48
C ARG A 130 12.00 1.43 -10.23
N THR A 131 10.95 2.04 -9.69
CA THR A 131 10.91 3.45 -9.32
C THR A 131 10.77 3.56 -7.82
N ALA A 132 11.50 4.48 -7.21
CA ALA A 132 11.59 4.58 -5.76
C ALA A 132 11.38 6.01 -5.27
N THR A 133 10.94 6.13 -4.02
CA THR A 133 10.57 7.41 -3.45
C THR A 133 10.78 7.41 -1.94
N THR A 134 11.35 8.48 -1.39
CA THR A 134 11.68 8.57 0.05
C THR A 134 10.49 9.09 0.85
N ILE A 135 10.01 8.30 1.81
CA ILE A 135 8.91 8.66 2.70
C ILE A 135 9.49 9.07 4.06
N ASP A 136 8.93 10.15 4.62
CA ASP A 136 9.28 10.60 5.96
C ASP A 136 8.63 9.69 7.01
N GLY A 137 9.42 8.76 7.57
CA GLY A 137 8.98 7.89 8.64
C GLY A 137 8.70 8.63 9.95
N GLN A 138 9.34 9.78 10.18
CA GLN A 138 9.14 10.55 11.42
C GLN A 138 7.72 11.12 11.47
N ALA A 139 7.24 11.69 10.36
CA ALA A 139 5.86 12.16 10.24
C ALA A 139 4.83 11.03 10.50
N ILE A 140 5.16 9.80 10.12
CA ILE A 140 4.31 8.62 10.37
C ILE A 140 4.34 8.23 11.85
N VAL A 141 5.51 8.23 12.50
CA VAL A 141 5.62 7.95 13.94
C VAL A 141 4.88 9.00 14.78
N GLU A 142 5.04 10.28 14.45
CA GLU A 142 4.32 11.37 15.11
C GLU A 142 2.81 11.23 14.95
N ALA A 143 2.34 10.80 13.78
CA ALA A 143 0.93 10.51 13.56
C ALA A 143 0.46 9.27 14.34
N ALA A 144 1.25 8.20 14.39
CA ALA A 144 0.91 7.00 15.15
C ALA A 144 0.74 7.30 16.64
N ALA A 145 1.50 8.24 17.19
CA ALA A 145 1.36 8.69 18.59
C ALA A 145 0.02 9.41 18.87
N ARG A 146 -0.69 9.86 17.82
CA ARG A 146 -2.02 10.48 17.90
C ARG A 146 -3.15 9.52 17.55
N ALA A 147 -2.87 8.24 17.34
CA ALA A 147 -3.92 7.24 17.14
C ALA A 147 -4.68 7.01 18.45
N GLU A 148 -6.00 6.90 18.36
CA GLU A 148 -6.87 6.76 19.52
C GLU A 148 -7.59 5.41 19.50
N PRO A 149 -7.76 4.73 20.65
CA PRO A 149 -8.63 3.56 20.70
C PRO A 149 -10.07 3.98 20.40
N TYR A 150 -10.84 3.15 19.69
CA TYR A 150 -12.26 3.45 19.42
C TYR A 150 -13.10 3.51 20.68
N TRP A 151 -12.73 2.71 21.67
CA TRP A 151 -13.43 2.63 22.95
C TRP A 151 -12.48 3.04 24.07
N PRO A 152 -12.92 3.92 24.99
CA PRO A 152 -12.14 4.22 26.18
C PRO A 152 -11.92 2.93 26.98
N THR A 153 -10.70 2.73 27.50
CA THR A 153 -10.41 1.57 28.33
C THR A 153 -11.35 1.58 29.55
N PRO A 154 -12.15 0.53 29.78
CA PRO A 154 -13.00 0.49 30.96
C PRO A 154 -12.12 0.57 32.21
N PRO A 155 -12.55 1.30 33.27
CA PRO A 155 -11.80 1.38 34.50
C PRO A 155 -11.53 -0.03 35.02
N ARG A 156 -10.27 -0.30 35.40
CA ARG A 156 -9.88 -1.61 35.92
C ARG A 156 -10.76 -1.93 37.13
N PRO A 157 -11.43 -3.11 37.18
CA PRO A 157 -12.23 -3.46 38.34
C PRO A 157 -11.35 -3.49 39.61
N PRO A 158 -11.90 -3.13 40.78
CA PRO A 158 -11.18 -3.24 42.03
C PRO A 158 -10.72 -4.69 42.22
N ARG A 159 -9.47 -4.86 42.70
CA ARG A 159 -8.99 -6.20 43.09
C ARG A 159 -9.80 -6.66 44.32
N PRO A 160 -10.15 -7.96 44.40
CA PRO A 160 -10.77 -8.52 45.60
C PRO A 160 -9.87 -8.39 46.83
#